data_AF-A0A7W5YJG0-F1
#
_entry.id   AF-A0A7W5YJG0-F1
#
_cell.length_a   1.000
_cell.length_b   1.000
_cell.length_c   1.000
_cell.angle_alpha   90.00
_cell.angle_beta   90.00
_cell.angle_gamma   90.00
#
_symmetry.space_group_name_H-M   'P 1'
#
loop_
_entity.id
_entity.type
_entity.pdbx_description
1 polymer ?
#
loop_
_entity_poly.entity_id
_entity_poly.type
_entity_poly.pdbx_seq_one_letter_code
_entity_poly.pdbx_strand_id
1 'polypeptide(L)'
;MSTNNRIVDTEQAREMLVKYIMGKTMPFTCSITDGKHRTGDQNRLQRLWMLEVSAQLGDQSPEEVRGYCKLHFGVPILRNENDVFKAEYDAVIMPLPYEHKLKLMMVPFDFGVTRIMTTRQKMIYLDTVHRHYSEQGLILTNPEDLKRSAA
;
A
#
# COMPACT_ATOMS: atom_id res chain seq x y z
N MET A 1 14.47 14.45 -7.50
CA MET A 1 14.12 14.00 -8.86
C MET A 1 12.66 13.54 -8.83
N SER A 2 11.76 14.16 -9.60
CA SER A 2 10.35 13.71 -9.63
C SER A 2 10.16 12.64 -10.70
N THR A 3 9.84 11.42 -10.27
CA THR A 3 9.47 10.33 -11.17
C THR A 3 8.01 10.51 -11.57
N ASN A 4 7.73 10.72 -12.86
CA ASN A 4 6.37 10.88 -13.37
C ASN A 4 5.85 9.52 -13.87
N ASN A 5 5.15 8.79 -12.99
CA ASN A 5 4.51 7.52 -13.36
C ASN A 5 3.12 7.79 -13.95
N ARG A 6 2.87 7.26 -15.15
CA ARG A 6 1.57 7.35 -15.83
C ARG A 6 1.15 5.96 -16.30
N ILE A 7 -0.13 5.64 -16.13
CA ILE A 7 -0.73 4.44 -16.72
C ILE A 7 -1.15 4.82 -18.15
N VAL A 8 -0.76 4.01 -19.13
CA VAL A 8 -1.14 4.19 -20.54
C VAL A 8 -2.06 3.05 -20.93
N ASP A 9 -3.37 3.27 -20.79
CA ASP A 9 -4.41 2.27 -21.06
C ASP A 9 -5.42 2.69 -22.14
N THR A 10 -5.25 3.89 -22.70
CA THR A 10 -6.03 4.42 -23.83
C THR A 10 -5.10 4.94 -24.93
N GLU A 11 -5.60 5.02 -26.16
CA GLU A 11 -4.81 5.54 -27.29
C GLU A 11 -4.46 7.03 -27.09
N GLN A 12 -5.40 7.80 -26.54
CA GLN A 12 -5.16 9.19 -26.18
C GLN A 12 -4.03 9.33 -25.15
N ALA A 13 -3.98 8.47 -24.13
CA ALA A 13 -2.88 8.47 -23.16
C ALA A 13 -1.53 8.14 -23.82
N ARG A 14 -1.52 7.27 -24.83
CA ARG A 14 -0.32 6.93 -25.61
C ARG A 14 0.18 8.13 -26.40
N GLU A 15 -0.70 8.80 -27.13
CA GLU A 15 -0.34 10.01 -27.89
C GLU A 15 0.23 11.12 -26.99
N MET A 16 -0.37 11.32 -25.82
CA MET A 16 0.09 12.31 -24.85
C MET A 16 1.45 11.95 -24.22
N LEU A 17 1.74 10.67 -24.02
CA LEU A 17 3.06 10.22 -23.58
C LEU A 17 4.13 10.52 -24.63
N VAL A 18 3.86 10.23 -25.90
CA VAL A 18 4.80 10.51 -27.00
C VAL A 18 5.10 12.01 -27.08
N LYS A 19 4.07 12.86 -27.06
CA LYS A 19 4.25 14.32 -27.04
C LYS A 19 5.09 14.80 -25.85
N TYR A 20 4.88 14.21 -24.67
CA TYR A 20 5.65 14.55 -23.46
C TYR A 20 7.13 14.17 -23.59
N ILE A 21 7.43 12.99 -24.15
CA ILE A 21 8.80 12.52 -24.38
C ILE A 21 9.52 13.44 -25.39
N MET A 22 8.85 13.82 -26.48
CA MET A 22 9.41 14.70 -27.50
C MET A 22 9.76 16.10 -26.98
N GLY A 23 9.08 16.58 -25.93
CA GLY A 23 9.36 17.86 -25.28
C GLY A 23 10.49 17.83 -24.24
N LYS A 24 11.10 16.68 -23.96
CA LYS A 24 12.15 16.57 -22.94
C LYS A 24 13.53 16.95 -23.48
N THR A 25 14.22 17.84 -22.76
CA THR A 25 15.63 18.15 -22.97
C THR A 25 16.49 16.96 -22.56
N MET A 26 17.45 16.56 -23.40
CA MET A 26 18.36 15.44 -23.15
C MET A 26 19.50 15.82 -22.18
N PRO A 27 20.03 14.88 -21.39
CA PRO A 27 19.62 13.48 -21.26
C PRO A 27 18.47 13.28 -20.26
N PHE A 28 17.60 12.31 -20.49
CA PHE A 28 16.57 11.88 -19.53
C PHE A 28 16.47 10.36 -19.45
N THR A 29 16.04 9.85 -18.31
CA THR A 29 15.80 8.42 -18.07
C THR A 29 14.30 8.14 -18.12
N CYS A 30 13.89 7.08 -18.81
CA CYS A 30 12.51 6.58 -18.82
C CYS A 30 12.47 5.08 -18.51
N SER A 31 11.37 4.61 -17.93
CA SER A 31 11.10 3.18 -17.66
C SER A 31 9.68 2.88 -18.10
N ILE A 32 9.52 1.83 -18.92
CA ILE A 32 8.23 1.33 -19.42
C ILE A 32 8.11 -0.11 -18.94
N THR A 33 6.96 -0.47 -18.37
CA THR A 33 6.69 -1.81 -17.85
C THR A 33 5.31 -2.25 -18.31
N ASP A 34 5.18 -3.52 -18.67
CA ASP A 34 3.91 -4.08 -19.14
C ASP A 34 2.88 -4.20 -18.01
N GLY A 35 1.64 -3.81 -18.31
CA GLY A 35 0.49 -3.92 -17.41
C GLY A 35 0.20 -2.66 -16.58
N LYS A 36 -1.02 -2.58 -16.03
CA LYS A 36 -1.38 -1.53 -15.08
C LYS A 36 -0.62 -1.75 -13.78
N HIS A 37 -0.06 -0.67 -13.22
CA HIS A 37 0.57 -0.70 -11.91
C HIS A 37 -0.51 -0.83 -10.82
N ARG A 38 -1.12 -2.02 -10.68
CA ARG A 38 -2.20 -2.34 -9.73
C ARG A 38 -1.84 -1.97 -8.29
N THR A 39 -0.54 -1.93 -7.99
CA THR A 39 0.04 -1.50 -6.72
C THR A 39 -0.31 -0.05 -6.34
N GLY A 40 -0.48 0.86 -7.31
CA GLY A 40 -0.80 2.26 -7.06
C GLY A 40 -2.18 2.44 -6.44
N ASP A 41 -3.19 1.85 -7.08
CA ASP A 41 -4.58 1.89 -6.63
C ASP A 41 -4.75 1.18 -5.29
N GLN A 42 -4.10 0.02 -5.11
CA GLN A 42 -4.09 -0.71 -3.84
C GLN A 42 -3.47 0.11 -2.69
N ASN A 43 -2.40 0.87 -2.95
CA ASN A 43 -1.79 1.73 -1.96
C ASN A 43 -2.64 2.96 -1.64
N ARG A 44 -3.31 3.54 -2.66
CA ARG A 44 -4.27 4.64 -2.47
C ARG A 44 -5.48 4.20 -1.65
N LEU A 45 -6.04 3.04 -1.98
CA LEU A 45 -7.15 2.43 -1.26
C LEU A 45 -6.78 2.15 0.20
N GLN A 46 -5.61 1.57 0.45
CA GLN A 46 -5.14 1.37 1.82
C GLN A 46 -5.13 2.69 2.59
N ARG A 47 -4.51 3.73 2.03
CA ARG A 47 -4.42 5.04 2.68
C ARG A 47 -5.80 5.64 2.95
N LEU A 48 -6.73 5.51 2.01
CA LEU A 48 -8.10 5.96 2.18
C LEU A 48 -8.78 5.24 3.36
N TRP A 49 -8.69 3.91 3.43
CA TRP A 49 -9.26 3.16 4.55
C TRP A 49 -8.65 3.56 5.89
N MET A 50 -7.34 3.81 5.98
CA MET A 50 -6.75 4.27 7.25
C MET A 50 -7.33 5.62 7.71
N LEU A 51 -7.64 6.52 6.76
CA LEU A 51 -8.30 7.79 7.06
C LEU A 51 -9.75 7.58 7.51
N GLU A 52 -10.50 6.74 6.81
CA GLU A 52 -11.90 6.42 7.14
C GLU A 52 -12.05 5.75 8.50
N VAL A 53 -11.16 4.80 8.82
CA VAL A 53 -11.11 4.14 10.13
C VAL A 53 -10.79 5.15 11.23
N SER A 54 -9.73 5.94 11.05
CA SER A 54 -9.34 6.97 12.02
C SER A 54 -10.46 7.97 12.27
N ALA A 55 -11.16 8.40 11.21
CA ALA A 55 -12.29 9.33 11.33
C ALA A 55 -13.50 8.74 12.07
N GLN A 56 -13.77 7.44 11.92
CA GLN A 56 -14.89 6.77 12.57
C GLN A 56 -14.62 6.39 14.02
N LEU A 57 -13.41 5.91 14.35
CA LEU A 57 -13.05 5.58 15.72
C LEU A 57 -12.78 6.84 16.56
N GLY A 58 -12.15 7.85 15.96
CA GLY A 58 -11.89 9.15 16.59
C GLY A 58 -10.81 9.16 17.69
N ASP A 59 -10.26 8.01 18.06
CA ASP A 59 -9.27 7.83 19.14
C ASP A 59 -7.85 7.55 18.64
N GLN A 60 -7.69 7.23 17.35
CA GLN A 60 -6.42 6.86 16.73
C GLN A 60 -6.18 7.62 15.44
N SER A 61 -4.94 7.98 15.19
CA SER A 61 -4.49 8.62 13.95
C SER A 61 -4.41 7.61 12.78
N PRO A 62 -4.46 8.08 11.52
CA PRO A 62 -4.35 7.19 10.35
C PRO A 62 -3.03 6.41 10.31
N GLU A 63 -1.95 6.98 10.87
CA GLU A 63 -0.65 6.30 10.93
C GLU A 63 -0.63 5.20 12.01
N GLU A 64 -1.32 5.40 13.15
CA GLU A 64 -1.48 4.35 14.17
C GLU A 64 -2.31 3.18 13.64
N VAL A 65 -3.42 3.47 12.95
CA VAL A 65 -4.23 2.46 12.26
C VAL A 65 -3.38 1.71 11.23
N ARG A 66 -2.54 2.42 10.45
CA ARG A 66 -1.64 1.82 9.48
C ARG A 66 -0.58 0.93 10.14
N GLY A 67 0.04 1.41 11.22
CA GLY A 67 1.02 0.67 12.00
C GLY A 67 0.43 -0.62 12.57
N TYR A 68 -0.76 -0.53 13.13
CA TYR A 68 -1.53 -1.67 13.64
C TYR A 68 -1.80 -2.69 12.53
N CYS A 69 -2.34 -2.24 11.39
CA CYS A 69 -2.66 -3.15 10.29
C CYS A 69 -1.41 -3.87 9.75
N LYS A 70 -0.29 -3.15 9.60
CA LYS A 70 0.98 -3.77 9.19
C LYS A 70 1.43 -4.85 10.18
N LEU A 71 1.37 -4.55 11.48
CA LEU A 71 1.84 -5.46 12.53
C LEU A 71 0.96 -6.71 12.64
N HIS A 72 -0.37 -6.55 12.61
CA HIS A 72 -1.30 -7.63 12.89
C HIS A 72 -1.75 -8.42 11.67
N PHE A 73 -1.71 -7.83 10.48
CA PHE A 73 -2.13 -8.50 9.24
C PHE A 73 -0.98 -8.70 8.28
N GLY A 74 -0.15 -7.67 8.09
CA GLY A 74 0.92 -7.74 7.10
C GLY A 74 2.09 -8.64 7.50
N VAL A 75 2.53 -8.55 8.75
CA VAL A 75 3.62 -9.38 9.28
C VAL A 75 3.25 -10.88 9.25
N PRO A 76 2.07 -11.33 9.72
CA PRO A 76 1.71 -12.76 9.63
C PRO A 76 1.69 -13.30 8.21
N ILE A 77 1.20 -12.54 7.22
CA ILE A 77 1.22 -12.95 5.81
C ILE A 77 2.66 -13.21 5.34
N LEU A 78 3.59 -12.31 5.65
CA LEU A 78 4.98 -12.47 5.26
C LEU A 78 5.68 -13.58 6.04
N ARG A 79 5.44 -13.70 7.35
CA ARG A 79 6.01 -14.77 8.19
C ARG A 79 5.55 -16.16 7.74
N ASN A 80 4.39 -16.27 7.09
CA ASN A 80 3.88 -17.55 6.58
C ASN A 80 4.45 -17.93 5.20
N GLU A 81 4.81 -16.95 4.37
CA GLU A 81 5.14 -17.19 2.96
C GLU A 81 6.58 -16.80 2.57
N ASN A 82 7.37 -16.25 3.49
CA ASN A 82 8.75 -15.86 3.27
C ASN A 82 9.63 -16.27 4.47
N ASP A 83 10.35 -17.39 4.31
CA ASP A 83 11.18 -17.98 5.37
C ASP A 83 12.33 -17.07 5.81
N VAL A 84 12.92 -16.32 4.88
CA VAL A 84 14.00 -15.37 5.18
C VAL A 84 13.46 -14.22 6.03
N PHE A 85 12.33 -13.64 5.64
CA PHE A 85 11.67 -12.59 6.43
C PHE A 85 11.28 -13.11 7.82
N LYS A 86 10.75 -14.34 7.89
CA LYS A 86 10.38 -14.98 9.15
C LYS A 86 11.57 -15.12 10.08
N ALA A 87 12.70 -15.66 9.61
CA ALA A 87 13.88 -15.88 10.43
C ALA A 87 14.40 -14.56 11.03
N GLU A 88 14.55 -13.53 10.19
CA GLU A 88 15.04 -12.21 10.63
C GLU A 88 14.04 -11.49 11.56
N TYR A 89 12.74 -11.55 11.22
CA TYR A 89 11.70 -10.95 12.06
C TYR A 89 11.65 -11.63 13.43
N ASP A 90 11.74 -12.96 13.49
CA ASP A 90 11.64 -13.74 14.71
C ASP A 90 12.86 -13.55 15.61
N ALA A 91 14.04 -13.39 15.02
CA ALA A 91 15.28 -13.13 15.75
C ALA A 91 15.35 -11.70 16.32
N VAL A 92 14.94 -10.69 15.54
CA VAL A 92 15.21 -9.27 15.87
C VAL A 92 13.99 -8.52 16.38
N ILE A 93 12.83 -8.71 15.75
CA ILE A 93 11.65 -7.85 15.96
C ILE A 93 10.64 -8.48 16.90
N MET A 94 10.40 -9.79 16.77
CA MET A 94 9.44 -10.53 17.60
C MET A 94 9.68 -10.37 19.12
N PRO A 95 10.94 -10.42 19.62
CA PRO A 95 11.22 -10.32 21.05
C PRO A 95 10.98 -8.91 21.63
N LEU A 96 10.86 -7.89 20.78
CA LEU A 96 10.66 -6.52 21.24
C LEU A 96 9.30 -6.35 21.93
N PRO A 97 9.17 -5.38 22.87
CA PRO A 97 7.89 -4.97 23.42
C PRO A 97 6.89 -4.57 22.33
N TYR A 98 5.60 -4.74 22.60
CA TYR A 98 4.53 -4.42 21.64
C TYR A 98 4.60 -2.97 21.14
N GLU A 99 4.83 -2.01 22.03
CA GLU A 99 4.92 -0.60 21.67
C GLU A 99 6.08 -0.32 20.71
N HIS A 100 7.21 -1.01 20.88
CA HIS A 100 8.36 -0.87 19.98
C HIS A 100 8.05 -1.46 18.61
N LYS A 101 7.38 -2.62 18.58
CA LYS A 101 6.90 -3.23 17.33
C LYS A 101 5.97 -2.28 16.58
N LEU A 102 5.03 -1.65 17.28
CA LEU A 102 4.10 -0.70 16.67
C LEU A 102 4.82 0.55 16.14
N LYS A 103 5.72 1.15 16.94
CA LYS A 103 6.55 2.29 16.53
C LYS A 103 7.37 2.00 15.28
N LEU A 104 7.94 0.80 15.16
CA LEU A 104 8.69 0.39 13.96
C LEU A 104 7.83 0.35 12.69
N MET A 105 6.54 0.04 12.80
CA MET A 105 5.64 0.01 11.64
C MET A 105 5.26 1.40 11.12
N MET A 106 5.44 2.43 11.94
CA MET A 106 5.06 3.81 11.69
C MET A 106 6.24 4.69 11.25
N VAL A 107 5.94 5.83 10.63
CA VAL A 107 6.93 6.90 10.38
C VAL A 107 7.50 7.40 11.72
N PRO A 108 8.83 7.58 11.87
CA PRO A 108 9.85 7.67 10.81
C PRO A 108 10.52 6.36 10.38
N PHE A 109 10.33 5.25 11.09
CA PHE A 109 10.99 3.98 10.77
C PHE A 109 10.39 3.31 9.52
N ASP A 110 9.07 3.34 9.39
CA ASP A 110 8.27 2.80 8.27
C ASP A 110 8.74 1.39 7.83
N PHE A 111 8.79 0.44 8.76
CA PHE A 111 9.26 -0.92 8.48
C PHE A 111 8.53 -1.52 7.26
N GLY A 112 9.33 -2.08 6.36
CA GLY A 112 8.98 -2.37 4.96
C GLY A 112 8.07 -3.57 4.74
N VAL A 113 7.00 -3.72 5.51
CA VAL A 113 6.05 -4.87 5.42
C VAL A 113 5.34 -4.90 4.06
N THR A 114 4.54 -3.87 3.76
CA THR A 114 3.72 -3.86 2.55
C THR A 114 4.51 -3.63 1.27
N ARG A 115 5.78 -3.19 1.37
CA ARG A 115 6.64 -2.87 0.21
C ARG A 115 7.20 -4.12 -0.45
N ILE A 116 7.45 -5.17 0.33
CA ILE A 116 8.02 -6.44 -0.16
C ILE A 116 6.95 -7.49 -0.47
N MET A 117 5.67 -7.16 -0.29
CA MET A 117 4.56 -8.04 -0.63
C MET A 117 4.40 -8.19 -2.14
N THR A 118 4.12 -9.41 -2.57
CA THR A 118 3.58 -9.69 -3.90
C THR A 118 2.16 -9.13 -4.03
N THR A 119 1.67 -8.99 -5.27
CA THR A 119 0.28 -8.55 -5.54
C THR A 119 -0.75 -9.45 -4.85
N ARG A 120 -0.54 -10.77 -4.83
CA ARG A 120 -1.43 -11.72 -4.14
C ARG A 120 -1.46 -11.46 -2.63
N GLN A 121 -0.29 -11.35 -2.01
CA GLN A 121 -0.18 -11.04 -0.58
C GLN A 121 -0.82 -9.69 -0.24
N LYS A 122 -0.64 -8.68 -1.09
CA LYS A 122 -1.24 -7.37 -0.91
C LYS A 122 -2.77 -7.41 -1.00
N MET A 123 -3.35 -8.22 -1.88
CA MET A 123 -4.80 -8.43 -1.93
C MET A 123 -5.32 -9.07 -0.63
N ILE A 124 -4.69 -10.16 -0.18
CA ILE A 124 -5.06 -10.83 1.07
C ILE A 124 -4.97 -9.87 2.26
N TYR A 125 -3.94 -9.04 2.29
CA TYR A 125 -3.77 -7.99 3.30
C TYR A 125 -4.93 -6.99 3.30
N LEU A 126 -5.30 -6.46 2.13
CA LEU A 126 -6.41 -5.51 2.00
C LEU A 126 -7.75 -6.15 2.38
N ASP A 127 -8.03 -7.37 1.91
CA ASP A 127 -9.26 -8.09 2.26
C ASP A 127 -9.35 -8.34 3.77
N THR A 128 -8.22 -8.66 4.42
CA THR A 128 -8.15 -8.86 5.87
C THR A 128 -8.42 -7.56 6.64
N VAL A 129 -7.82 -6.45 6.21
CA VAL A 129 -8.07 -5.12 6.79
C VAL A 129 -9.53 -4.74 6.65
N HIS A 130 -10.09 -4.88 5.45
CA HIS A 130 -11.48 -4.54 5.17
C HIS A 130 -12.43 -5.35 6.05
N ARG A 131 -12.26 -6.68 6.10
CA ARG A 131 -13.06 -7.58 6.93
C ARG A 131 -12.97 -7.21 8.41
N HIS A 132 -11.76 -7.01 8.93
CA HIS A 132 -11.54 -6.72 10.36
C HIS A 132 -12.31 -5.48 10.84
N TYR A 133 -12.31 -4.40 10.06
CA TYR A 133 -13.03 -3.17 10.44
C TYR A 133 -14.51 -3.23 10.08
N SER A 134 -14.89 -3.92 9.00
CA SER A 134 -16.30 -4.15 8.66
C SER A 134 -17.02 -4.96 9.74
N GLU A 135 -16.35 -5.97 10.31
CA GLU A 135 -16.88 -6.78 11.43
C GLU A 135 -17.08 -5.95 12.71
N GLN A 136 -16.38 -4.83 12.84
CA GLN A 136 -16.55 -3.86 13.94
C GLN A 136 -17.63 -2.81 13.62
N GLY A 137 -18.29 -2.90 12.46
CA GLY A 137 -19.33 -1.97 12.03
C GLY A 137 -18.83 -0.70 11.34
N LEU A 138 -17.53 -0.61 11.02
CA LEU A 138 -17.00 0.53 10.28
C LEU A 138 -17.32 0.40 8.79
N ILE A 139 -17.66 1.52 8.17
CA ILE A 139 -17.96 1.59 6.74
C ILE A 139 -16.68 2.00 6.02
N LEU A 140 -16.20 1.14 5.11
CA LEU A 140 -15.02 1.39 4.29
C LEU A 140 -15.41 1.51 2.81
N THR A 141 -14.72 2.37 2.08
CA THR A 141 -14.97 2.55 0.64
C THR A 141 -14.74 1.24 -0.14
N ASN A 142 -15.71 0.85 -0.96
CA ASN A 142 -15.57 -0.32 -1.83
C ASN A 142 -14.56 -0.02 -2.97
N PRO A 143 -13.59 -0.92 -3.23
CA PRO A 143 -12.66 -0.77 -4.36
C PRO A 143 -13.33 -0.50 -5.71
N GLU A 144 -14.53 -1.04 -5.95
CA GLU A 144 -15.26 -0.85 -7.22
C GLU A 144 -15.88 0.54 -7.36
N ASP A 145 -16.20 1.22 -6.25
CA ASP A 145 -16.74 2.59 -6.28
C ASP A 145 -15.69 3.61 -6.73
N LEU A 146 -14.42 3.38 -6.36
CA LEU A 146 -13.29 4.17 -6.82
C LEU A 146 -13.10 4.10 -8.35
N LYS A 147 -13.35 2.94 -8.97
CA LYS A 147 -13.24 2.79 -10.42
C LYS A 147 -14.34 3.56 -11.17
N ARG A 148 -15.54 3.65 -10.59
CA ARG A 148 -16.67 4.39 -11.18
C ARG A 148 -16.51 5.90 -11.09
N SER A 149 -15.87 6.40 -10.04
CA SER A 149 -15.60 7.84 -9.86
C SER A 149 -14.49 8.39 -10.77
N ALA A 150 -13.68 7.51 -11.37
CA ALA A 150 -12.55 7.86 -12.23
C ALA A 150 -12.83 7.62 -13.73
N ALA A 151 -14.04 7.17 -14.08
CA ALA A 151 -14.54 7.00 -15.45
C ALA A 151 -15.45 8.16 -15.83
#